data_AF-A0A7W1JX25-F1
#
_entry.id   AF-A0A7W1JX25-F1
#
_cell.length_a   1.000
_cell.length_b   1.000
_cell.length_c   1.000
_cell.angle_alpha   90.00
_cell.angle_beta   90.00
_cell.angle_gamma   90.00
#
_symmetry.space_group_name_H-M   'P 1'
#
loop_
_entity.id
_entity.type
_entity.pdbx_description
1 polymer ?
#
loop_
_entity_poly.entity_id
_entity_poly.type
_entity_poly.pdbx_seq_one_letter_code
_entity_poly.pdbx_strand_id
1 'polypeptide(L)'
;MSLIKKFRPSPAMVIGCLALLLALGGTGYAASQALPRNSVTSIQVKDRSLLARDFKAGQIPRGPAGPAGAAGSAGPQGPAGPAGSSGSSNVKWALVRPDGGIAAQSGGITLSSHATGTYVLNFGSTVTGKPIIASGGFAGDGASATRGETVAGPCGAGAEGVTCATTNTNQGVQVETHNQAGALADHSFYVAVIG
;
A
#
# COMPACT_ATOMS: atom_id res chain seq x y z
N MET A 1 -58.32 -76.14 -12.20
CA MET A 1 -58.98 -76.62 -13.44
C MET A 1 -57.91 -77.17 -14.37
N SER A 2 -57.76 -78.50 -14.36
CA SER A 2 -56.87 -79.26 -15.24
C SER A 2 -57.61 -79.54 -16.54
N LEU A 3 -57.13 -78.99 -17.66
CA LEU A 3 -57.66 -79.25 -19.01
C LEU A 3 -56.54 -79.27 -20.05
N ILE A 4 -55.40 -79.92 -19.75
CA ILE A 4 -54.50 -80.39 -20.81
C ILE A 4 -54.97 -81.80 -21.19
N LYS A 5 -56.04 -81.81 -21.99
CA LYS A 5 -56.60 -82.99 -22.63
C LYS A 5 -55.48 -83.64 -23.45
N LYS A 6 -55.15 -84.87 -23.08
CA LYS A 6 -54.11 -85.78 -23.58
C LYS A 6 -53.88 -85.68 -25.10
N PHE A 7 -53.15 -84.65 -25.56
CA PHE A 7 -52.62 -84.62 -26.91
C PHE A 7 -51.59 -85.75 -26.96
N ARG A 8 -51.91 -86.81 -27.72
CA ARG A 8 -50.95 -87.84 -28.08
C ARG A 8 -50.34 -87.37 -29.40
N PRO A 9 -49.28 -86.55 -29.39
CA PRO A 9 -48.66 -86.12 -30.63
C PRO A 9 -48.29 -87.37 -31.42
N SER A 10 -48.69 -87.42 -32.69
CA SER A 10 -48.30 -88.53 -33.54
C SER A 10 -46.77 -88.56 -33.63
N PRO A 11 -46.15 -89.75 -33.74
CA PRO A 11 -44.70 -89.85 -33.92
C PRO A 11 -44.17 -88.97 -35.06
N ALA A 12 -44.96 -88.81 -36.13
CA ALA A 12 -44.66 -87.93 -37.25
C ALA A 12 -44.61 -86.43 -36.87
N MET A 13 -45.52 -85.96 -36.01
CA MET A 13 -45.52 -84.57 -35.56
C MET A 13 -44.33 -84.26 -34.66
N VAL A 14 -43.92 -85.21 -33.80
CA VAL A 14 -42.72 -85.06 -32.97
C VAL A 14 -41.47 -84.97 -33.83
N ILE A 15 -41.32 -85.87 -34.80
CA ILE A 15 -40.18 -85.84 -35.74
C ILE A 15 -40.20 -84.56 -36.57
N GLY A 16 -41.38 -84.12 -37.04
CA GLY A 16 -41.53 -82.87 -37.79
C GLY A 16 -41.11 -81.64 -37.00
N CYS A 17 -41.54 -81.52 -35.73
CA CYS A 17 -41.12 -80.41 -34.87
C CYS A 17 -39.63 -80.47 -34.54
N LEU A 18 -39.07 -81.65 -34.30
CA LEU A 18 -37.63 -81.80 -34.02
C LEU A 18 -36.79 -81.46 -35.26
N ALA A 19 -37.19 -81.96 -36.42
CA ALA A 19 -36.56 -81.65 -37.70
C ALA A 19 -36.65 -80.14 -38.00
N LEU A 20 -37.78 -79.51 -37.71
CA LEU A 20 -37.97 -78.08 -37.88
C LEU A 20 -37.05 -77.27 -36.94
N LEU A 21 -36.96 -77.64 -35.67
CA LEU A 21 -36.03 -77.02 -34.70
C LEU A 21 -34.57 -77.16 -35.15
N LEU A 22 -34.18 -78.35 -35.63
CA LEU A 22 -32.83 -78.61 -36.14
C LEU A 22 -32.54 -77.81 -37.43
N ALA A 23 -33.51 -77.74 -38.35
CA ALA A 23 -33.38 -77.02 -39.62
C ALA A 23 -33.26 -75.49 -39.44
N LEU A 24 -33.96 -74.93 -38.45
CA LEU A 24 -33.92 -73.49 -38.15
C LEU A 24 -32.78 -73.10 -37.17
N GLY A 25 -32.24 -74.05 -36.41
CA GLY A 25 -31.26 -73.78 -35.35
C GLY A 25 -29.82 -73.51 -35.82
N GLY A 26 -29.48 -73.84 -37.07
CA GLY A 26 -28.09 -73.81 -37.57
C GLY A 26 -27.42 -72.43 -37.51
N THR A 27 -28.15 -71.36 -37.83
CA THR A 27 -27.60 -69.99 -37.83
C THR A 27 -27.43 -69.42 -36.42
N GLY A 28 -28.37 -69.70 -35.51
CA GLY A 28 -28.30 -69.24 -34.12
C GLY A 28 -27.19 -69.91 -33.32
N TYR A 29 -26.95 -71.21 -33.55
CA TYR A 29 -25.85 -71.94 -32.88
C TYR A 29 -24.48 -71.44 -33.35
N ALA A 30 -24.31 -71.16 -34.64
CA ALA A 30 -23.07 -70.57 -35.15
C ALA A 30 -22.82 -69.17 -34.57
N ALA A 31 -23.82 -68.28 -34.51
CA ALA A 31 -23.62 -66.93 -33.95
C ALA A 31 -23.23 -66.91 -32.47
N SER A 32 -23.71 -67.89 -31.69
CA SER A 32 -23.46 -67.98 -30.23
C SER A 32 -22.18 -68.74 -29.86
N GLN A 33 -21.74 -69.69 -30.71
CA GLN A 33 -20.54 -70.51 -30.45
C GLN A 33 -19.34 -70.08 -31.31
N ALA A 34 -19.56 -69.51 -32.50
CA ALA A 34 -18.47 -69.17 -33.43
C ALA A 34 -17.77 -67.84 -33.11
N LEU A 35 -18.21 -67.12 -32.09
CA LEU A 35 -17.53 -65.91 -31.60
C LEU A 35 -16.90 -66.21 -30.23
N PRO A 36 -15.65 -66.74 -30.20
CA PRO A 36 -14.87 -66.81 -28.97
C PRO A 36 -14.84 -65.45 -28.26
N ARG A 37 -14.65 -65.47 -26.94
CA ARG A 37 -14.40 -64.24 -26.17
C ARG A 37 -13.22 -63.48 -26.80
N ASN A 38 -13.37 -62.15 -26.91
CA ASN A 38 -12.38 -61.24 -27.51
C ASN A 38 -12.16 -61.40 -29.02
N SER A 39 -13.10 -62.01 -29.75
CA SER A 39 -13.05 -62.11 -31.23
C SER A 39 -13.41 -60.82 -31.95
N VAL A 40 -14.00 -59.84 -31.24
CA VAL A 40 -14.31 -58.52 -31.79
C VAL A 40 -13.11 -57.60 -31.61
N THR A 41 -12.45 -57.27 -32.71
CA THR A 41 -11.30 -56.35 -32.78
C THR A 41 -11.72 -54.99 -33.37
N SER A 42 -10.83 -54.00 -33.31
CA SER A 42 -11.11 -52.65 -33.82
C SER A 42 -11.51 -52.60 -35.29
N ILE A 43 -11.03 -53.54 -36.12
CA ILE A 43 -11.36 -53.61 -37.56
C ILE A 43 -12.86 -53.86 -37.78
N GLN A 44 -13.54 -54.53 -36.85
CA GLN A 44 -14.98 -54.81 -36.92
C GLN A 44 -15.83 -53.68 -36.34
N VAL A 45 -15.21 -52.66 -35.72
CA VAL A 45 -15.91 -51.53 -35.10
C VAL A 45 -15.72 -50.29 -35.97
N LYS A 46 -16.82 -49.67 -36.38
CA LYS A 46 -16.77 -48.42 -37.15
C LYS A 46 -16.44 -47.25 -36.24
N ASP A 47 -15.59 -46.33 -36.70
CA ASP A 47 -15.27 -45.13 -35.93
C ASP A 47 -16.54 -44.34 -35.57
N ARG A 48 -16.61 -43.92 -34.30
CA ARG A 48 -17.71 -43.15 -33.70
C ARG A 48 -19.07 -43.89 -33.69
N SER A 49 -19.10 -45.20 -33.89
CA SER A 49 -20.35 -45.97 -33.80
C SER A 49 -20.76 -46.33 -32.37
N LEU A 50 -19.84 -46.23 -31.40
CA LEU A 50 -20.09 -46.57 -30.00
C LEU A 50 -20.59 -45.34 -29.22
N LEU A 51 -21.64 -45.55 -28.45
CA LEU A 51 -22.23 -44.57 -27.54
C LEU A 51 -21.77 -44.82 -26.11
N ALA A 52 -21.91 -43.83 -25.24
CA ALA A 52 -21.54 -43.97 -23.83
C ALA A 52 -22.28 -45.13 -23.12
N ARG A 53 -23.49 -45.46 -23.59
CA ARG A 53 -24.31 -46.56 -23.06
C ARG A 53 -23.75 -47.95 -23.35
N ASP A 54 -22.88 -48.08 -24.35
CA ASP A 54 -22.29 -49.36 -24.78
C ASP A 54 -21.11 -49.77 -23.88
N PHE A 55 -20.66 -48.86 -23.01
CA PHE A 55 -19.59 -49.08 -22.06
C PHE A 55 -20.14 -49.23 -20.64
N LYS A 56 -19.51 -50.11 -19.85
CA LYS A 56 -19.79 -50.24 -18.42
C LYS A 56 -19.42 -48.93 -17.71
N ALA A 57 -20.16 -48.57 -16.66
CA ALA A 57 -19.84 -47.44 -15.81
C ALA A 57 -18.35 -47.48 -15.37
N GLY A 58 -17.64 -46.37 -15.57
CA GLY A 58 -16.21 -46.23 -15.27
C GLY A 58 -15.24 -46.64 -16.39
N GLN A 59 -15.71 -47.18 -17.53
CA GLN A 59 -14.83 -47.51 -18.66
C GLN A 59 -14.45 -46.30 -19.53
N ILE A 60 -15.25 -45.22 -19.49
CA ILE A 60 -14.95 -43.98 -20.21
C ILE A 60 -14.19 -43.06 -19.25
N PRO A 61 -12.90 -42.78 -19.48
CA PRO A 61 -12.15 -41.86 -18.65
C PRO A 61 -12.82 -40.49 -18.64
N ARG A 62 -12.98 -39.89 -17.47
CA ARG A 62 -13.38 -38.48 -17.38
C ARG A 62 -12.30 -37.64 -18.07
N GLY A 63 -12.72 -36.72 -18.92
CA GLY A 63 -11.80 -35.74 -19.50
C GLY A 63 -11.03 -34.97 -18.39
N PRO A 64 -9.83 -34.44 -18.69
CA PRO A 64 -9.08 -33.66 -17.72
C PRO A 64 -9.92 -32.48 -17.21
N ALA A 65 -9.68 -32.08 -15.96
CA ALA A 65 -10.22 -30.82 -15.46
C ALA A 65 -9.77 -29.68 -16.39
N GLY A 66 -10.69 -28.76 -16.69
CA GLY A 66 -10.35 -27.56 -17.46
C GLY A 66 -9.26 -26.74 -16.74
N PRO A 67 -8.54 -25.88 -17.47
CA PRO A 67 -7.55 -24.99 -16.87
C PRO A 67 -8.22 -24.11 -15.80
N ALA A 68 -7.47 -23.76 -14.74
CA ALA A 68 -7.91 -22.76 -13.78
C ALA A 68 -8.23 -21.45 -14.51
N GLY A 69 -9.32 -20.78 -14.11
CA GLY A 69 -9.66 -19.47 -14.65
C GLY A 69 -8.53 -18.47 -14.41
N ALA A 70 -8.43 -17.46 -15.28
CA ALA A 70 -7.46 -16.38 -15.10
C ALA A 70 -7.65 -15.71 -13.71
N ALA A 71 -6.54 -15.33 -13.08
CA ALA A 71 -6.59 -14.54 -11.85
C ALA A 71 -7.38 -13.24 -12.11
N GLY A 72 -8.24 -12.86 -11.16
CA GLY A 72 -8.96 -11.58 -11.24
C GLY A 72 -7.98 -10.41 -11.29
N SER A 73 -8.39 -9.31 -11.92
CA SER A 73 -7.61 -8.07 -11.92
C SER A 73 -7.33 -7.60 -10.49
N ALA A 74 -6.15 -7.02 -10.26
CA ALA A 74 -5.87 -6.35 -9.00
C ALA A 74 -6.94 -5.29 -8.70
N GLY A 75 -7.35 -5.19 -7.44
CA GLY A 75 -8.30 -4.15 -7.02
C GLY A 75 -7.71 -2.74 -7.23
N PRO A 76 -8.56 -1.71 -7.31
CA PRO A 76 -8.08 -0.33 -7.39
C PRO A 76 -7.24 0.03 -6.16
N GLN A 77 -6.26 0.92 -6.35
CA GLN A 77 -5.51 1.50 -5.24
C GLN A 77 -6.47 2.22 -4.29
N GLY A 78 -6.26 2.07 -2.98
CA GLY A 78 -7.02 2.80 -1.96
C GLY A 78 -6.83 4.33 -2.08
N PRO A 79 -7.75 5.13 -1.52
CA PRO A 79 -7.61 6.59 -1.53
C PRO A 79 -6.32 7.03 -0.84
N ALA A 80 -5.76 8.15 -1.27
CA ALA A 80 -4.65 8.78 -0.59
C ALA A 80 -5.03 9.09 0.87
N GLY A 81 -4.08 8.92 1.80
CA GLY A 81 -4.27 9.30 3.19
C GLY A 81 -4.55 10.80 3.35
N PRO A 82 -5.17 11.24 4.47
CA PRO A 82 -5.38 12.66 4.73
C PRO A 82 -4.03 13.40 4.77
N ALA A 83 -4.02 14.63 4.27
CA ALA A 83 -2.86 15.51 4.39
C ALA A 83 -2.49 15.68 5.88
N GLY A 84 -1.20 15.62 6.19
CA GLY A 84 -0.71 15.91 7.55
C GLY A 84 -1.11 17.31 7.98
N SER A 85 -1.38 17.50 9.28
CA SER A 85 -1.66 18.82 9.83
C SER A 85 -0.48 19.75 9.56
N SER A 86 -0.73 20.89 8.92
CA SER A 86 0.26 21.97 8.88
C SER A 86 0.58 22.34 10.32
N GLY A 87 1.83 22.15 10.75
CA GLY A 87 2.26 22.57 12.08
C GLY A 87 1.97 24.06 12.23
N SER A 88 1.05 24.41 13.14
CA SER A 88 0.85 25.81 13.53
C SER A 88 2.20 26.33 14.00
N SER A 89 2.76 27.30 13.29
CA SER A 89 4.10 27.83 13.54
C SER A 89 4.08 28.64 14.83
N ASN A 90 4.07 27.96 15.97
CA ASN A 90 4.30 28.56 17.29
C ASN A 90 5.79 28.87 17.47
N VAL A 91 6.57 28.96 16.39
CA VAL A 91 7.96 29.37 16.41
C VAL A 91 8.11 30.47 15.40
N LYS A 92 8.47 31.65 15.89
CA LYS A 92 8.96 32.73 15.06
C LYS A 92 10.47 32.79 15.17
N TRP A 93 11.15 32.90 14.04
CA TRP A 93 12.62 32.93 14.01
C TRP A 93 13.15 33.90 12.95
N ALA A 94 14.33 34.45 13.20
CA ALA A 94 15.06 35.29 12.27
C ALA A 94 16.55 34.95 12.29
N LEU A 95 17.17 35.05 11.12
CA LEU A 95 18.61 35.08 10.91
C LEU A 95 19.00 36.51 10.57
N VAL A 96 19.83 37.11 11.41
CA VAL A 96 20.23 38.51 11.31
C VAL A 96 21.72 38.59 10.99
N ARG A 97 22.09 39.48 10.08
CA ARG A 97 23.47 39.76 9.65
C ARG A 97 24.10 40.85 10.52
N PRO A 98 25.44 41.01 10.52
CA PRO A 98 26.12 42.02 11.34
C PRO A 98 25.71 43.47 11.02
N ASP A 99 25.24 43.74 9.80
CA ASP A 99 24.72 45.05 9.38
C ASP A 99 23.28 45.31 9.87
N GLY A 100 22.70 44.42 10.67
CA GLY A 100 21.30 44.45 11.10
C GLY A 100 20.32 43.92 10.04
N GLY A 101 20.80 43.58 8.85
CA GLY A 101 19.95 43.05 7.79
C GLY A 101 19.40 41.66 8.14
N ILE A 102 18.08 41.46 8.01
CA ILE A 102 17.46 40.14 8.18
C ILE A 102 17.74 39.31 6.91
N ALA A 103 18.53 38.24 7.04
CA ALA A 103 18.89 37.35 5.93
C ALA A 103 17.78 36.33 5.62
N ALA A 104 17.09 35.84 6.65
CA ALA A 104 15.96 34.94 6.53
C ALA A 104 15.07 35.04 7.78
N GLN A 105 13.77 34.74 7.64
CA GLN A 105 12.84 34.75 8.78
C GLN A 105 11.58 33.93 8.51
N SER A 106 10.84 33.60 9.58
CA SER A 106 9.52 32.96 9.53
C SER A 106 8.37 33.91 9.15
N GLY A 107 8.62 35.22 9.05
CA GLY A 107 7.65 36.24 8.65
C GLY A 107 7.19 37.17 9.77
N GLY A 108 6.94 38.44 9.43
CA GLY A 108 6.42 39.47 10.34
C GLY A 108 7.43 40.02 11.35
N ILE A 109 8.72 39.72 11.18
CA ILE A 109 9.81 40.19 12.06
C ILE A 109 10.52 41.36 11.39
N THR A 110 10.76 42.42 12.15
CA THR A 110 11.45 43.64 11.69
C THR A 110 12.56 44.03 12.66
N LEU A 111 13.61 44.68 12.15
CA LEU A 111 14.63 45.29 13.00
C LEU A 111 14.11 46.66 13.46
N SER A 112 13.97 46.86 14.77
CA SER A 112 13.58 48.13 15.36
C SER A 112 14.76 49.09 15.53
N SER A 113 15.93 48.59 15.95
CA SER A 113 17.15 49.37 16.06
C SER A 113 18.39 48.49 16.11
N HIS A 114 19.52 49.08 15.74
CA HIS A 114 20.83 48.44 15.78
C HIS A 114 21.88 49.45 16.28
N ALA A 115 22.72 48.97 17.19
CA ALA A 115 23.97 49.58 17.60
C ALA A 115 25.03 48.47 17.64
N THR A 116 26.31 48.81 17.74
CA THR A 116 27.39 47.82 17.73
C THR A 116 27.14 46.72 18.76
N GLY A 117 26.97 45.49 18.28
CA GLY A 117 26.70 44.30 19.07
C GLY A 117 25.33 44.25 19.74
N THR A 118 24.41 45.19 19.51
CA THR A 118 23.07 45.21 20.11
C THR A 118 22.00 45.41 19.06
N TYR A 119 21.07 44.46 18.98
CA TYR A 119 20.01 44.40 17.99
C TYR A 119 18.66 44.32 18.69
N VAL A 120 17.72 45.17 18.30
CA VAL A 120 16.35 45.09 18.81
C VAL A 120 15.44 44.71 17.65
N LEU A 121 14.75 43.58 17.77
CA LEU A 121 13.81 43.06 16.78
C LEU A 121 12.39 43.15 17.31
N ASN A 122 11.44 43.54 16.46
CA ASN A 122 10.03 43.39 16.72
C ASN A 122 9.52 42.13 16.03
N PHE A 123 8.99 41.19 16.82
CA PHE A 123 8.48 39.90 16.32
C PHE A 123 7.03 39.98 15.82
N GLY A 124 6.35 41.12 15.97
CA GLY A 124 4.96 41.34 15.55
C GLY A 124 3.94 40.53 16.34
N SER A 125 4.34 39.94 17.47
CA SER A 125 3.51 39.17 18.40
C SER A 125 4.15 39.20 19.78
N THR A 126 3.35 38.99 20.83
CA THR A 126 3.84 38.99 22.20
C THR A 126 4.94 37.96 22.40
N VAL A 127 6.08 38.37 22.98
CA VAL A 127 7.24 37.54 23.30
C VAL A 127 7.48 37.38 24.80
N THR A 128 6.88 38.24 25.64
CA THR A 128 6.94 38.11 27.10
C THR A 128 6.35 36.77 27.57
N GLY A 129 7.00 36.12 28.54
CA GLY A 129 6.61 34.79 29.02
C GLY A 129 6.89 33.63 28.04
N LYS A 130 7.58 33.87 26.92
CA LYS A 130 7.95 32.82 25.95
C LYS A 130 9.45 32.52 26.00
N PRO A 131 9.87 31.26 25.81
CA PRO A 131 11.27 30.92 25.60
C PRO A 131 11.87 31.65 24.40
N ILE A 132 13.01 32.30 24.62
CA ILE A 132 13.82 32.94 23.60
C ILE A 132 15.16 32.22 23.54
N ILE A 133 15.53 31.76 22.34
CA ILE A 133 16.80 31.09 22.09
C ILE A 133 17.56 31.89 21.05
N ALA A 134 18.82 32.19 21.32
CA ALA A 134 19.71 32.81 20.36
C ALA A 134 21.00 31.99 20.21
N SER A 135 21.57 32.02 19.02
CA SER A 135 22.84 31.38 18.71
C SER A 135 23.61 32.19 17.69
N GLY A 136 24.94 32.06 17.67
CA GLY A 136 25.76 32.64 16.62
C GLY A 136 25.40 32.07 15.23
N GLY A 137 25.48 32.93 14.21
CA GLY A 137 25.31 32.57 12.81
C GLY A 137 26.59 32.82 12.00
N PHE A 138 26.52 32.58 10.68
CA PHE A 138 27.59 32.89 9.73
C PHE A 138 27.11 33.79 8.57
N ALA A 139 25.89 34.33 8.66
CA ALA A 139 25.26 35.01 7.52
C ALA A 139 25.84 36.40 7.32
N GLY A 140 26.53 36.63 6.20
CA GLY A 140 27.14 37.93 5.89
C GLY A 140 28.19 38.37 6.90
N ASP A 141 28.66 37.43 7.72
CA ASP A 141 29.64 37.66 8.76
C ASP A 141 30.90 36.92 8.34
N GLY A 142 32.02 37.64 8.26
CA GLY A 142 33.27 37.12 7.73
C GLY A 142 33.68 35.81 8.42
N ALA A 143 34.66 35.11 7.85
CA ALA A 143 35.16 33.82 8.34
C ALA A 143 35.87 33.88 9.72
N SER A 144 35.42 34.74 10.64
CA SER A 144 35.85 34.75 12.03
C SER A 144 35.20 33.56 12.75
N ALA A 145 35.95 32.46 12.80
CA ALA A 145 35.59 31.26 13.58
C ALA A 145 35.56 31.53 15.10
N THR A 146 36.00 32.70 15.53
CA THR A 146 36.14 33.10 16.93
C THR A 146 35.12 34.18 17.28
N ARG A 147 34.05 33.77 17.98
CA ARG A 147 32.96 34.62 18.49
C ARG A 147 32.88 34.52 20.01
N GLY A 148 32.27 35.53 20.65
CA GLY A 148 31.89 35.51 22.06
C GLY A 148 30.45 35.04 22.26
N GLU A 149 29.91 35.33 23.45
CA GLU A 149 28.55 34.97 23.81
C GLU A 149 27.49 35.73 23.00
N THR A 150 26.38 35.05 22.70
CA THR A 150 25.15 35.66 22.18
C THR A 150 24.06 35.54 23.22
N VAL A 151 23.53 36.66 23.68
CA VAL A 151 22.49 36.72 24.72
C VAL A 151 21.24 37.34 24.11
N ALA A 152 20.07 36.82 24.44
CA ALA A 152 18.82 37.39 24.00
C ALA A 152 17.77 37.41 25.12
N GLY A 153 16.91 38.42 25.10
CA GLY A 153 15.84 38.58 26.07
C GLY A 153 14.72 39.49 25.54
N PRO A 154 13.51 39.41 26.11
CA PRO A 154 12.43 40.29 25.72
C PRO A 154 12.73 41.73 26.12
N CYS A 155 12.24 42.68 25.34
CA CYS A 155 12.19 44.07 25.72
C CYS A 155 11.09 44.28 26.77
N GLY A 156 11.40 45.05 27.81
CA GLY A 156 10.43 45.45 28.84
C GLY A 156 11.11 45.72 30.18
N ALA A 157 10.52 46.60 30.99
CA ALA A 157 11.03 46.95 32.32
C ALA A 157 10.72 45.90 33.41
N GLY A 158 10.37 44.67 33.03
CA GLY A 158 10.03 43.58 33.94
C GLY A 158 11.23 42.70 34.29
N ALA A 159 11.07 41.80 35.27
CA ALA A 159 12.14 40.89 35.73
C ALA A 159 12.62 39.89 34.66
N GLU A 160 11.85 39.70 33.59
CA GLU A 160 12.16 38.76 32.51
C GLU A 160 12.95 39.40 31.35
N GLY A 161 13.12 40.73 31.33
CA GLY A 161 13.56 41.46 30.14
C GLY A 161 14.54 42.61 30.41
N VAL A 162 14.97 43.23 29.32
CA VAL A 162 15.88 44.39 29.33
C VAL A 162 15.17 45.63 28.82
N THR A 163 15.57 46.80 29.31
CA THR A 163 15.00 48.06 28.83
C THR A 163 15.60 48.41 27.48
N CYS A 164 14.80 48.26 26.43
CA CYS A 164 15.22 48.57 25.06
C CYS A 164 15.00 50.05 24.74
N ALA A 165 15.97 50.70 24.09
CA ALA A 165 15.95 52.14 23.83
C ALA A 165 14.85 52.62 22.88
N THR A 166 14.42 51.79 21.92
CA THR A 166 13.54 52.20 20.80
C THR A 166 12.22 51.42 20.72
N THR A 167 12.09 50.29 21.42
CA THR A 167 10.88 49.44 21.40
C THR A 167 10.77 48.69 22.72
N ASN A 168 10.42 49.39 23.79
CA ASN A 168 10.14 48.78 25.10
C ASN A 168 8.71 48.20 25.15
N THR A 169 8.40 47.34 24.18
CA THR A 169 7.07 46.71 24.02
C THR A 169 7.15 45.22 24.32
N ASN A 170 6.01 44.59 24.58
CA ASN A 170 5.91 43.14 24.81
C ASN A 170 6.16 42.29 23.55
N GLN A 171 6.54 42.89 22.42
CA GLN A 171 6.87 42.22 21.15
C GLN A 171 8.34 42.36 20.76
N GLY A 172 9.11 43.15 21.52
CA GLY A 172 10.52 43.40 21.27
C GLY A 172 11.40 42.31 21.84
N VAL A 173 12.45 41.94 21.11
CA VAL A 173 13.54 41.08 21.59
C VAL A 173 14.85 41.82 21.36
N GLN A 174 15.64 41.98 22.42
CA GLN A 174 17.02 42.43 22.32
C GLN A 174 17.93 41.22 22.18
N VAL A 175 18.89 41.31 21.27
CA VAL A 175 19.97 40.35 21.10
C VAL A 175 21.29 41.11 21.20
N GLU A 176 22.18 40.61 22.02
CA GLU A 176 23.54 41.11 22.15
C GLU A 176 24.52 40.07 21.65
N THR A 177 25.49 40.52 20.84
CA THR A 177 26.58 39.70 20.34
C THR A 177 27.91 40.29 20.79
N HIS A 178 28.81 39.40 21.22
CA HIS A 178 30.10 39.78 21.76
C HIS A 178 31.26 39.18 20.95
N ASN A 179 32.41 39.84 21.00
CA ASN A 179 33.67 39.26 20.57
C ASN A 179 34.24 38.31 21.64
N GLN A 180 35.37 37.67 21.35
CA GLN A 180 36.00 36.71 22.29
C GLN A 180 36.49 37.33 23.60
N ALA A 181 36.69 38.65 23.64
CA ALA A 181 37.06 39.37 24.86
C ALA A 181 35.83 39.80 25.69
N GLY A 182 34.62 39.46 25.24
CA GLY A 182 33.37 39.83 25.92
C GLY A 182 32.91 41.26 25.65
N ALA A 183 33.50 41.98 24.69
CA ALA A 183 33.00 43.30 24.29
C ALA A 183 31.95 43.18 23.19
N LEU A 184 30.95 44.07 23.21
CA LEU A 184 29.92 44.13 22.17
C LEU A 184 30.56 44.30 20.78
N ALA A 185 30.16 43.44 19.86
CA ALA A 185 30.68 43.42 18.50
C ALA A 185 29.62 42.89 17.54
N ASP A 186 29.54 43.47 16.36
CA ASP A 186 28.56 43.09 15.35
C ASP A 186 28.86 41.71 14.79
N HIS A 187 27.91 40.80 14.96
CA HIS A 187 28.00 39.43 14.52
C HIS A 187 26.63 38.93 14.08
N SER A 188 26.60 38.01 13.12
CA SER A 188 25.35 37.35 12.72
C SER A 188 24.88 36.37 13.78
N PHE A 189 23.56 36.21 13.89
CA PHE A 189 22.92 35.32 14.85
C PHE A 189 21.58 34.79 14.33
N TYR A 190 21.18 33.64 14.85
CA TYR A 190 19.79 33.20 14.85
C TYR A 190 19.13 33.59 16.15
N VAL A 191 17.86 33.96 16.09
CA VAL A 191 17.00 34.12 17.27
C VAL A 191 15.64 33.52 16.99
N ALA A 192 15.08 32.82 17.97
CA ALA A 192 13.77 32.21 17.89
C ALA A 192 12.98 32.44 19.17
N VAL A 193 11.68 32.70 19.00
CA VAL A 193 10.68 32.77 20.08
C VAL A 193 9.73 31.60 19.90
N ILE A 194 9.56 30.82 20.96
CA ILE A 194 8.74 29.60 20.95
C ILE A 194 7.48 29.83 21.80
N GLY A 195 6.31 29.59 21.22
CA GLY A 195 5.00 29.58 21.86
C GLY A 195 3.98 30.48 21.20
#